data_AF-A0AAE9YX07-F1
#
_entry.id   AF-A0AAE9YX07-F1
#
_cell.length_a   1.000
_cell.length_b   1.000
_cell.length_c   1.000
_cell.angle_alpha   90.00
_cell.angle_beta   90.00
_cell.angle_gamma   90.00
#
_symmetry.space_group_name_H-M   'P 1'
#
loop_
_entity.id
_entity.type
_entity.pdbx_description
1 polymer ?
#
loop_
_entity_poly.entity_id
_entity_poly.type
_entity_poly.pdbx_seq_one_letter_code
_entity_poly.pdbx_strand_id
1 'polypeptide(L)'
;MPFSIDTFRQYLKMANDKYAKHKDSSMSPLERHLAGLHAVGVTQLPAIQALWGSVPYAKQTKYAGASMYLKQFLPGLVDATPCKPKMEFESYKVVKGPFAGQTDYLVRAYHRHKLTWQSSNGHMGSLANVGTREQVTHRTNPAAAPFHAVLCGSIPLTFTQGATTNTGADSGINRDDHSIGNPALILRRPLTTGSVIADQVYQYTTDGTTWLPIPGATYEIEKGVRLQGGNLVFYFRKEGTNNRLANRFHFEVEYAIGPAITHTVTRIPVPPFSFLPMANLSDHTSRIVAQRQ
;
A
#
# COMPACT_ATOMS: atom_id res chain seq x y z
N MET A 1 36.24 -11.96 -7.46
CA MET A 1 36.98 -10.75 -7.92
C MET A 1 36.36 -9.54 -7.25
N PRO A 2 37.10 -8.48 -6.90
CA PRO A 2 36.52 -7.22 -6.44
C PRO A 2 35.88 -6.45 -7.61
N PHE A 3 34.93 -5.57 -7.30
CA PHE A 3 34.35 -4.64 -8.29
C PHE A 3 35.42 -3.66 -8.78
N SER A 4 35.44 -3.40 -10.10
CA SER A 4 36.34 -2.45 -10.74
C SER A 4 35.53 -1.41 -11.51
N ILE A 5 35.68 -0.14 -11.11
CA ILE A 5 35.05 0.98 -11.81
C ILE A 5 35.57 1.12 -13.25
N ASP A 6 36.82 0.76 -13.51
CA ASP A 6 37.41 0.84 -14.85
C ASP A 6 36.85 -0.24 -15.77
N THR A 7 36.62 -1.45 -15.26
CA THR A 7 35.92 -2.51 -16.00
C THR A 7 34.47 -2.10 -16.31
N PHE A 8 33.76 -1.51 -15.34
CA PHE A 8 32.42 -0.97 -15.57
C PHE A 8 32.43 0.10 -16.69
N ARG A 9 33.37 1.05 -16.65
CA ARG A 9 33.55 2.08 -17.69
C ARG A 9 33.91 1.49 -19.06
N GLN A 10 34.69 0.41 -19.10
CA GLN A 10 35.01 -0.28 -20.34
C GLN A 10 33.75 -0.84 -21.00
N TYR A 11 32.85 -1.47 -20.24
CA TYR A 11 31.55 -1.91 -20.77
C TYR A 11 30.70 -0.75 -21.29
N LEU A 12 30.72 0.41 -20.63
CA LEU A 12 30.04 1.61 -21.14
C LEU A 12 30.63 2.10 -22.47
N LYS A 13 31.96 2.10 -22.60
CA LYS A 13 32.68 2.48 -23.83
C LYS A 13 32.43 1.49 -24.98
N MET A 14 32.36 0.19 -24.69
CA MET A 14 32.06 -0.83 -25.70
C MET A 14 30.67 -0.64 -26.33
N ALA A 15 29.69 -0.20 -25.53
CA ALA A 15 28.35 0.12 -26.02
C ALA A 15 28.24 1.52 -26.66
N ASN A 16 29.19 2.42 -26.38
CA ASN A 16 29.24 3.78 -26.91
C ASN A 16 30.66 4.33 -26.79
N ASP A 17 31.42 4.26 -27.88
CA ASP A 17 32.81 4.75 -27.98
C ASP A 17 32.93 6.24 -27.61
N LYS A 18 31.87 7.01 -27.80
CA LYS A 18 31.76 8.43 -27.45
C LYS A 18 31.28 8.70 -26.03
N TYR A 19 31.03 7.68 -25.19
CA TYR A 19 30.50 7.87 -23.83
C TYR A 19 31.33 8.88 -23.01
N ALA A 20 32.65 8.78 -23.05
CA ALA A 20 33.56 9.67 -22.32
C ALA A 20 33.49 11.15 -22.75
N LYS A 21 32.86 11.46 -23.89
CA LYS A 21 32.68 12.82 -24.40
C LYS A 21 31.42 13.50 -23.86
N HIS A 22 30.48 12.75 -23.29
CA HIS A 22 29.23 13.28 -22.76
C HIS A 22 29.31 13.44 -21.24
N LYS A 23 29.43 14.68 -20.75
CA LYS A 23 29.51 14.97 -19.31
C LYS A 23 28.19 14.66 -18.57
N ASP A 24 27.05 14.77 -19.27
CA ASP A 24 25.71 14.73 -18.67
C ASP A 24 24.85 13.54 -19.15
N SER A 25 25.43 12.35 -19.16
CA SER A 25 24.67 11.12 -19.38
C SER A 25 23.75 10.81 -18.20
N SER A 26 22.62 10.13 -18.44
CA SER A 26 21.78 9.56 -17.36
C SER A 26 22.54 8.54 -16.49
N MET A 27 23.68 8.02 -16.97
CA MET A 27 24.58 7.14 -16.21
C MET A 27 25.55 7.90 -15.30
N SER A 28 25.80 9.19 -15.53
CA SER A 28 26.81 9.97 -14.81
C SER A 28 26.60 10.00 -13.28
N PRO A 29 25.36 10.07 -12.73
CA PRO A 29 25.15 9.95 -11.29
C PRO A 29 25.58 8.61 -10.71
N LEU A 30 25.23 7.50 -11.38
CA LEU A 30 25.60 6.14 -10.96
C LEU A 30 27.11 5.95 -11.02
N GLU A 31 27.75 6.37 -12.12
CA GLU A 31 29.20 6.24 -12.27
C GLU A 31 29.97 7.02 -11.20
N ARG A 32 29.58 8.28 -10.92
CA ARG A 32 30.20 9.08 -9.86
C ARG A 32 30.06 8.44 -8.49
N HIS A 33 28.88 7.89 -8.20
CA HIS A 33 28.64 7.19 -6.95
C HIS A 33 29.55 5.96 -6.83
N LEU A 34 29.59 5.09 -7.85
CA LEU A 34 30.43 3.90 -7.87
C LEU A 34 31.92 4.22 -7.75
N ALA A 35 32.39 5.30 -8.39
CA ALA A 35 33.79 5.73 -8.32
C ALA A 35 34.21 6.20 -6.92
N GLY A 36 33.27 6.65 -6.09
CA GLY A 36 33.52 7.08 -4.71
C GLY A 36 33.48 5.95 -3.68
N LEU A 37 33.14 4.71 -4.09
CA LEU A 37 33.01 3.58 -3.19
C LEU A 37 34.34 2.82 -3.07
N HIS A 38 34.75 2.54 -1.83
CA HIS A 38 35.87 1.63 -1.56
C HIS A 38 35.53 0.16 -1.86
N ALA A 39 34.25 -0.22 -1.75
CA ALA A 39 33.75 -1.54 -2.10
C ALA A 39 32.28 -1.45 -2.55
N VAL A 40 31.92 -2.27 -3.54
CA VAL A 40 30.53 -2.45 -3.98
C VAL A 40 30.02 -3.78 -3.43
N GLY A 41 28.88 -3.73 -2.74
CA GLY A 41 28.24 -4.89 -2.14
C GLY A 41 26.86 -4.56 -1.58
N VAL A 42 26.25 -5.51 -0.88
CA VAL A 42 24.85 -5.46 -0.43
C VAL A 42 24.52 -4.20 0.39
N THR A 43 25.47 -3.68 1.17
CA THR A 43 25.28 -2.45 1.97
C THR A 43 25.03 -1.21 1.11
N GLN A 44 25.54 -1.18 -0.12
CA GLN A 44 25.38 -0.08 -1.07
C GLN A 44 24.19 -0.29 -2.02
N LEU A 45 23.56 -1.46 -1.99
CA LEU A 45 22.46 -1.82 -2.88
C LEU A 45 21.34 -0.76 -2.90
N PRO A 46 20.86 -0.20 -1.76
CA PRO A 46 19.77 0.77 -1.81
C PRO A 46 20.10 2.04 -2.60
N ALA A 47 21.31 2.60 -2.40
CA ALA A 47 21.75 3.81 -3.10
C ALA A 47 21.99 3.53 -4.59
N ILE A 48 22.64 2.40 -4.91
CA ILE A 48 22.89 1.98 -6.28
C ILE A 48 21.57 1.67 -7.01
N GLN A 49 20.61 1.01 -6.35
CA GLN A 49 19.29 0.71 -6.90
C GLN A 49 18.51 1.98 -7.24
N ALA A 50 18.55 3.00 -6.38
CA ALA A 50 17.90 4.28 -6.65
C ALA A 50 18.50 4.98 -7.89
N LEU A 51 19.82 4.99 -8.02
CA LEU A 51 20.51 5.60 -9.16
C LEU A 51 20.28 4.80 -10.45
N TRP A 52 20.46 3.48 -10.42
CA TRP A 52 20.25 2.60 -11.56
C TRP A 52 18.79 2.61 -12.03
N GLY A 53 17.84 2.53 -11.10
CA GLY A 53 16.41 2.57 -11.40
C GLY A 53 15.94 3.88 -12.03
N SER A 54 16.69 4.98 -11.85
CA SER A 54 16.41 6.28 -12.50
C SER A 54 16.90 6.37 -13.95
N VAL A 55 17.74 5.43 -14.40
CA VAL A 55 18.24 5.39 -15.77
C VAL A 55 17.09 4.94 -16.69
N PRO A 56 16.75 5.70 -17.76
CA PRO A 56 15.69 5.30 -18.69
C PRO A 56 15.95 3.94 -19.32
N TYR A 57 14.90 3.14 -19.53
CA TYR A 57 14.98 1.78 -20.05
C TYR A 57 15.86 1.65 -21.30
N ALA A 58 15.67 2.52 -22.30
CA ALA A 58 16.47 2.49 -23.53
C ALA A 58 17.99 2.61 -23.28
N LYS A 59 18.40 3.34 -22.25
CA LYS A 59 19.81 3.46 -21.85
C LYS A 59 20.27 2.23 -21.07
N GLN A 60 19.42 1.66 -20.22
CA GLN A 60 19.72 0.40 -19.54
C GLN A 60 19.95 -0.72 -20.56
N THR A 61 19.11 -0.84 -21.59
CA THR A 61 19.27 -1.79 -22.69
C THR A 61 20.55 -1.51 -23.49
N LYS A 62 20.82 -0.25 -23.83
CA LYS A 62 22.06 0.13 -24.54
C LYS A 62 23.31 -0.29 -23.75
N TYR A 63 23.29 -0.16 -22.43
CA TYR A 63 24.43 -0.46 -21.55
C TYR A 63 24.27 -1.80 -20.82
N ALA A 64 23.60 -2.79 -21.43
CA ALA A 64 23.32 -4.09 -20.81
C ALA A 64 24.57 -4.80 -20.29
N GLY A 65 25.71 -4.73 -20.99
CA GLY A 65 26.97 -5.32 -20.52
C GLY A 65 27.46 -4.72 -19.19
N ALA A 66 27.33 -3.40 -19.02
CA ALA A 66 27.68 -2.72 -17.77
C ALA A 66 26.71 -3.09 -16.64
N SER A 67 25.42 -3.22 -16.95
CA SER A 67 24.40 -3.70 -16.01
C SER A 67 24.68 -5.13 -15.55
N MET A 68 24.98 -6.05 -16.48
CA MET A 68 25.35 -7.43 -16.16
C MET A 68 26.57 -7.49 -15.26
N TYR A 69 27.60 -6.70 -15.56
CA TYR A 69 28.78 -6.61 -14.70
C TYR A 69 28.42 -6.13 -13.29
N LEU A 70 27.61 -5.07 -13.17
CA LEU A 70 27.19 -4.55 -11.86
C LEU A 70 26.36 -5.57 -11.06
N LYS A 71 25.44 -6.29 -11.72
CA LYS A 71 24.58 -7.32 -11.09
C LYS A 71 25.36 -8.53 -10.56
N GLN A 72 26.56 -8.83 -11.09
CA GLN A 72 27.42 -9.88 -10.53
C GLN A 72 27.84 -9.60 -9.07
N PHE A 73 27.92 -8.32 -8.68
CA PHE A 73 28.29 -7.89 -7.33
C PHE A 73 27.07 -7.53 -6.47
N LEU A 74 25.91 -7.37 -7.10
CA LEU A 74 24.67 -6.93 -6.49
C LEU A 74 23.52 -7.85 -6.96
N PRO A 75 23.42 -9.08 -6.44
CA PRO A 75 22.43 -10.06 -6.88
C PRO A 75 20.97 -9.61 -6.65
N GLY A 76 20.73 -8.61 -5.80
CA GLY A 76 19.41 -8.00 -5.60
C GLY A 76 19.12 -6.75 -6.45
N LEU A 77 20.00 -6.39 -7.40
CA LEU A 77 19.79 -5.21 -8.25
C LEU A 77 18.81 -5.52 -9.39
N VAL A 78 17.68 -4.81 -9.43
CA VAL A 78 16.66 -4.89 -10.49
C VAL A 78 16.71 -3.69 -11.42
N ASP A 79 16.18 -3.85 -12.62
CA ASP A 79 16.20 -2.80 -13.65
C ASP A 79 15.24 -1.64 -13.36
N ALA A 80 14.20 -1.87 -12.58
CA ALA A 80 13.33 -0.81 -12.13
C ALA A 80 12.69 -1.12 -10.79
N THR A 81 12.23 -0.07 -10.13
CA THR A 81 11.41 -0.17 -8.91
C THR A 81 10.06 0.51 -9.15
N PRO A 82 9.00 0.13 -8.42
CA PRO A 82 7.76 0.87 -8.41
C PRO A 82 7.99 2.31 -7.95
N CYS A 83 7.37 3.26 -8.62
CA CYS A 83 7.43 4.68 -8.29
C CYS A 83 6.13 5.38 -8.68
N LYS A 84 5.99 6.66 -8.27
CA LYS A 84 4.82 7.49 -8.59
C LYS A 84 3.51 6.71 -8.38
N PRO A 85 3.28 6.20 -7.15
CA PRO A 85 2.04 5.52 -6.86
C PRO A 85 0.86 6.45 -7.17
N LYS A 86 -0.33 5.91 -7.39
CA LYS A 86 -1.60 6.65 -7.47
C LYS A 86 -2.70 5.79 -6.87
N MET A 87 -3.33 6.29 -5.81
CA MET A 87 -4.46 5.63 -5.15
C MET A 87 -5.77 6.24 -5.63
N GLU A 88 -6.72 5.39 -5.98
CA GLU A 88 -8.05 5.78 -6.45
C GLU A 88 -9.11 4.95 -5.75
N PHE A 89 -10.27 5.56 -5.47
CA PHE A 89 -11.46 4.79 -5.13
C PHE A 89 -12.02 4.16 -6.41
N GLU A 90 -12.24 2.84 -6.42
CA GLU A 90 -12.72 2.12 -7.60
C GLU A 90 -14.22 1.85 -7.49
N SER A 91 -14.68 1.27 -6.37
CA SER A 91 -16.09 0.93 -6.22
C SER A 91 -16.50 0.71 -4.77
N TYR A 92 -17.81 0.83 -4.53
CA TYR A 92 -18.46 0.39 -3.31
C TYR A 92 -19.45 -0.71 -3.65
N LYS A 93 -19.47 -1.78 -2.85
CA LYS A 93 -20.49 -2.82 -2.96
C LYS A 93 -20.91 -3.31 -1.58
N VAL A 94 -22.19 -3.62 -1.45
CA VAL A 94 -22.73 -4.32 -0.30
C VAL A 94 -22.95 -5.77 -0.72
N VAL A 95 -22.29 -6.70 -0.02
CA VAL A 95 -22.42 -8.13 -0.31
C VAL A 95 -23.07 -8.81 0.87
N LYS A 96 -24.05 -9.67 0.59
CA LYS A 96 -24.62 -10.62 1.57
C LYS A 96 -23.95 -11.96 1.33
N GLY A 97 -23.31 -12.54 2.35
CA GLY A 97 -22.64 -13.82 2.22
C GLY A 97 -22.41 -14.51 3.56
N PRO A 98 -22.16 -15.83 3.55
CA PRO A 98 -21.90 -16.59 4.76
C PRO A 98 -20.63 -16.08 5.47
N PHE A 99 -20.65 -16.05 6.80
CA PHE A 99 -19.46 -15.81 7.61
C PHE A 99 -18.89 -17.12 8.10
N ALA A 100 -17.65 -17.44 7.69
CA ALA A 100 -16.81 -18.53 8.20
C ALA A 100 -17.55 -19.61 9.02
N GLY A 101 -18.25 -20.52 8.35
CA GLY A 101 -18.89 -21.68 8.98
C GLY A 101 -20.26 -21.43 9.63
N GLN A 102 -20.85 -20.23 9.49
CA GLN A 102 -22.21 -19.93 9.95
C GLN A 102 -23.21 -19.86 8.79
N THR A 103 -24.44 -20.31 9.06
CA THR A 103 -25.61 -20.23 8.17
C THR A 103 -26.19 -18.83 8.04
N ASP A 104 -25.81 -17.91 8.93
CA ASP A 104 -26.30 -16.53 8.89
C ASP A 104 -25.55 -15.70 7.83
N TYR A 105 -26.32 -15.06 6.95
CA TYR A 105 -25.79 -14.14 5.96
C TYR A 105 -25.33 -12.85 6.63
N LEU A 106 -24.02 -12.60 6.59
CA LEU A 106 -23.49 -11.30 6.94
C LEU A 106 -23.53 -10.38 5.74
N VAL A 107 -24.00 -9.17 6.00
CA VAL A 107 -23.84 -8.07 5.07
C VAL A 107 -22.51 -7.38 5.37
N ARG A 108 -21.71 -7.17 4.33
CA ARG A 108 -20.43 -6.48 4.40
C ARG A 108 -20.44 -5.33 3.41
N ALA A 109 -19.98 -4.16 3.87
CA ALA A 109 -19.65 -3.04 3.00
C ALA A 109 -18.20 -3.21 2.52
N TYR A 110 -18.00 -3.25 1.20
CA TYR A 110 -16.69 -3.33 0.58
C TYR A 110 -16.38 -1.98 -0.09
N HIS A 111 -15.29 -1.37 0.35
CA HIS A 111 -14.65 -0.26 -0.35
C HIS A 111 -13.47 -0.82 -1.10
N ARG A 112 -13.55 -0.78 -2.42
CA ARG A 112 -12.43 -1.17 -3.26
C ARG A 112 -11.66 0.06 -3.67
N HIS A 113 -10.39 0.04 -3.37
CA HIS A 113 -9.43 1.00 -3.88
C HIS A 113 -8.54 0.33 -4.91
N LYS A 114 -8.04 1.15 -5.83
CA LYS A 114 -7.07 0.77 -6.83
C LYS A 114 -5.82 1.58 -6.59
N LEU A 115 -4.75 0.90 -6.24
CA LEU A 115 -3.41 1.47 -6.24
C LEU A 115 -2.76 1.12 -7.58
N THR A 116 -2.20 2.12 -8.25
CA THR A 116 -1.34 1.93 -9.41
C THR A 116 0.04 2.50 -9.16
N TRP A 117 1.04 2.09 -9.93
CA TRP A 117 2.38 2.68 -9.92
C TRP A 117 3.01 2.61 -11.30
N GLN A 118 4.05 3.43 -11.48
CA GLN A 118 4.89 3.43 -12.67
C GLN A 118 6.21 2.70 -12.40
N SER A 119 6.87 2.28 -13.46
CA SER A 119 8.25 1.82 -13.42
C SER A 119 9.21 3.01 -13.38
N SER A 120 10.21 2.97 -12.49
CA SER A 120 11.20 4.05 -12.32
C SER A 120 11.99 4.38 -13.60
N ASN A 121 12.17 3.40 -14.49
CA ASN A 121 12.87 3.56 -15.76
C ASN A 121 11.93 3.85 -16.96
N GLY A 122 10.62 3.94 -16.73
CA GLY A 122 9.59 4.18 -17.75
C GLY A 122 9.10 2.93 -18.49
N HIS A 123 9.59 1.72 -18.17
CA HIS A 123 9.18 0.48 -18.81
C HIS A 123 8.60 -0.52 -17.80
N MET A 124 7.30 -0.81 -17.92
CA MET A 124 6.58 -1.68 -16.96
C MET A 124 7.09 -3.12 -16.95
N GLY A 125 7.59 -3.63 -18.08
CA GLY A 125 8.19 -4.97 -18.15
C GLY A 125 9.40 -5.15 -17.23
N SER A 126 10.08 -4.05 -16.85
CA SER A 126 11.20 -4.08 -15.90
C SER A 126 10.79 -4.41 -14.47
N LEU A 127 9.49 -4.41 -14.14
CA LEU A 127 8.97 -4.80 -12.83
C LEU A 127 8.59 -6.29 -12.73
N ALA A 128 8.81 -7.09 -13.79
CA ALA A 128 8.37 -8.50 -13.84
C ALA A 128 8.94 -9.37 -12.71
N ASN A 129 10.11 -9.04 -12.18
CA ASN A 129 10.79 -9.76 -11.10
C ASN A 129 10.81 -8.95 -9.78
N VAL A 130 9.93 -7.97 -9.65
CA VAL A 130 9.81 -7.16 -8.45
C VAL A 130 8.54 -7.57 -7.72
N GLY A 131 8.73 -8.19 -6.56
CA GLY A 131 7.63 -8.51 -5.65
C GLY A 131 7.06 -7.24 -5.03
N THR A 132 5.75 -7.22 -4.79
CA THR A 132 5.11 -6.13 -4.05
C THR A 132 4.20 -6.68 -2.96
N ARG A 133 4.02 -5.92 -1.89
CA ARG A 133 3.11 -6.27 -0.82
C ARG A 133 2.52 -5.04 -0.17
N GLU A 134 1.41 -5.25 0.51
CA GLU A 134 0.88 -4.34 1.50
C GLU A 134 1.27 -4.82 2.90
N GLN A 135 1.77 -3.92 3.73
CA GLN A 135 2.01 -4.17 5.15
C GLN A 135 1.15 -3.23 5.99
N VAL A 136 0.34 -3.78 6.90
CA VAL A 136 -0.54 -3.03 7.80
C VAL A 136 -0.13 -3.26 9.25
N THR A 137 0.12 -2.18 9.97
CA THR A 137 0.50 -2.19 11.39
C THR A 137 -0.47 -1.35 12.19
N HIS A 138 -1.12 -1.94 13.18
CA HIS A 138 -2.04 -1.20 14.05
C HIS A 138 -1.25 -0.42 15.11
N ARG A 139 -1.52 0.90 15.23
CA ARG A 139 -0.95 1.75 16.30
C ARG A 139 -1.61 1.48 17.65
N THR A 140 -2.88 1.15 17.61
CA THR A 140 -3.73 0.83 18.76
C THR A 140 -4.17 -0.61 18.67
N ASN A 141 -4.39 -1.29 19.80
CA ASN A 141 -4.95 -2.64 19.80
C ASN A 141 -6.22 -2.68 18.91
N PRO A 142 -6.30 -3.55 17.88
CA PRO A 142 -7.45 -3.59 16.97
C PRO A 142 -8.76 -3.99 17.67
N ALA A 143 -8.67 -4.60 18.86
CA ALA A 143 -9.82 -4.84 19.72
C ALA A 143 -9.99 -3.80 20.82
N ALA A 144 -9.31 -2.64 20.77
CA ALA A 144 -9.62 -1.53 21.65
C ALA A 144 -11.06 -1.03 21.42
N ALA A 145 -11.64 -0.37 22.42
CA ALA A 145 -12.93 0.29 22.24
C ALA A 145 -12.87 1.21 21.00
N PRO A 146 -13.89 1.18 20.11
CA PRO A 146 -15.23 0.63 20.31
C PRO A 146 -15.42 -0.82 19.81
N PHE A 147 -14.37 -1.56 19.45
CA PHE A 147 -14.46 -2.87 18.79
C PHE A 147 -14.41 -4.04 19.77
N HIS A 148 -15.23 -5.10 19.60
CA HIS A 148 -15.24 -6.25 20.53
C HIS A 148 -14.39 -7.44 20.06
N ALA A 149 -14.09 -7.53 18.76
CA ALA A 149 -13.38 -8.66 18.17
C ALA A 149 -12.06 -8.22 17.53
N VAL A 150 -11.02 -9.00 17.80
CA VAL A 150 -9.80 -9.03 17.00
C VAL A 150 -10.15 -9.74 15.69
N LEU A 151 -10.46 -8.99 14.63
CA LEU A 151 -10.53 -9.53 13.26
C LEU A 151 -9.15 -9.59 12.59
N CYS A 152 -8.10 -9.25 13.32
CA CYS A 152 -6.74 -9.12 12.80
C CYS A 152 -5.92 -10.28 13.35
N GLY A 153 -5.41 -11.16 12.50
CA GLY A 153 -4.46 -12.20 12.90
C GLY A 153 -3.14 -11.60 13.44
N SER A 154 -2.03 -12.23 13.10
CA SER A 154 -0.69 -11.73 13.43
C SER A 154 -0.52 -10.26 13.01
N ILE A 155 -0.05 -9.41 13.91
CA ILE A 155 0.34 -8.02 13.62
C ILE A 155 1.88 -8.01 13.47
N PRO A 156 2.46 -7.43 12.41
CA PRO A 156 1.81 -6.75 11.29
C PRO A 156 1.10 -7.71 10.33
N LEU A 157 -0.01 -7.25 9.75
CA LEU A 157 -0.68 -7.96 8.65
C LEU A 157 0.10 -7.73 7.36
N THR A 158 0.24 -8.78 6.56
CA THR A 158 0.96 -8.72 5.29
C THR A 158 0.12 -9.35 4.18
N PHE A 159 -0.03 -8.63 3.07
CA PHE A 159 -0.76 -9.09 1.88
C PHE A 159 0.17 -8.99 0.67
N THR A 160 0.76 -10.12 0.28
CA THR A 160 1.62 -10.21 -0.91
C THR A 160 0.77 -10.06 -2.17
N GLN A 161 1.28 -9.30 -3.14
CA GLN A 161 0.65 -9.04 -4.42
C GLN A 161 1.39 -9.83 -5.51
N GLY A 162 0.65 -10.50 -6.40
CA GLY A 162 1.21 -11.39 -7.42
C GLY A 162 1.14 -12.88 -7.03
N ALA A 163 1.55 -13.76 -7.96
CA ALA A 163 1.44 -15.22 -7.80
C ALA A 163 2.39 -15.79 -6.74
N THR A 164 3.48 -15.09 -6.45
CA THR A 164 4.54 -15.45 -5.49
C THR A 164 5.11 -14.17 -4.87
N THR A 165 5.96 -14.30 -3.85
CA THR A 165 6.66 -13.17 -3.20
C THR A 165 7.56 -12.37 -4.14
N ASN A 166 7.96 -12.94 -5.28
CA ASN A 166 8.98 -12.37 -6.19
C ASN A 166 8.46 -12.18 -7.63
N THR A 167 7.22 -12.56 -7.92
CA THR A 167 6.62 -12.38 -9.25
C THR A 167 5.92 -11.05 -9.33
N GLY A 168 6.14 -10.38 -10.46
CA GLY A 168 5.81 -9.00 -10.74
C GLY A 168 4.49 -8.51 -10.15
N ALA A 169 4.62 -7.37 -9.50
CA ALA A 169 3.70 -6.29 -9.15
C ALA A 169 2.36 -6.13 -9.95
N ASP A 170 1.65 -7.22 -10.29
CA ASP A 170 0.41 -7.30 -11.08
C ASP A 170 0.31 -6.20 -12.17
N SER A 171 1.34 -6.13 -13.02
CA SER A 171 1.45 -5.15 -14.12
C SER A 171 1.29 -3.67 -13.73
N GLY A 172 1.64 -3.30 -12.50
CA GLY A 172 1.51 -1.93 -12.01
C GLY A 172 0.22 -1.62 -11.28
N ILE A 173 -0.58 -2.64 -10.94
CA ILE A 173 -1.90 -2.49 -10.34
C ILE A 173 -1.96 -3.30 -9.04
N ASN A 174 -2.67 -2.79 -8.06
CA ASN A 174 -3.02 -3.49 -6.84
C ASN A 174 -4.46 -3.15 -6.46
N ARG A 175 -5.25 -4.18 -6.15
CA ARG A 175 -6.59 -4.06 -5.59
C ARG A 175 -6.52 -4.10 -4.08
N ASP A 176 -6.93 -3.00 -3.48
CA ASP A 176 -6.88 -2.76 -2.05
C ASP A 176 -8.32 -2.77 -1.50
N ASP A 177 -8.76 -3.94 -1.06
CA ASP A 177 -10.11 -4.21 -0.61
C ASP A 177 -10.26 -3.95 0.90
N HIS A 178 -10.96 -2.87 1.26
CA HIS A 178 -11.31 -2.53 2.64
C HIS A 178 -12.74 -2.93 2.94
N SER A 179 -12.91 -4.14 3.47
CA SER A 179 -14.20 -4.58 3.98
C SER A 179 -14.46 -4.05 5.39
N ILE A 180 -15.70 -3.69 5.63
CA ILE A 180 -16.24 -3.33 6.93
C ILE A 180 -17.29 -4.39 7.28
N GLY A 181 -17.05 -5.12 8.36
CA GLY A 181 -18.03 -6.04 8.92
C GLY A 181 -19.26 -5.28 9.43
N ASN A 182 -20.40 -5.94 9.49
CA ASN A 182 -21.62 -5.33 10.03
C ASN A 182 -21.34 -4.68 11.41
N PRO A 183 -21.55 -3.37 11.59
CA PRO A 183 -21.31 -2.69 12.87
C PRO A 183 -21.97 -3.35 14.08
N ALA A 184 -23.14 -3.98 13.89
CA ALA A 184 -23.82 -4.74 14.94
C ALA A 184 -22.99 -5.92 15.48
N LEU A 185 -22.02 -6.41 14.70
CA LEU A 185 -21.19 -7.59 14.98
C LEU A 185 -19.72 -7.27 15.23
N ILE A 186 -19.27 -6.04 15.05
CA ILE A 186 -17.87 -5.67 15.28
C ILE A 186 -17.70 -4.70 16.45
N LEU A 187 -18.78 -4.01 16.85
CA LEU A 187 -18.76 -3.01 17.91
C LEU A 187 -19.15 -3.62 19.28
N ARG A 188 -18.60 -3.05 20.35
CA ARG A 188 -18.98 -3.32 21.75
C ARG A 188 -20.32 -2.67 22.06
N ARG A 189 -21.06 -3.27 22.98
CA ARG A 189 -22.25 -2.68 23.61
C ARG A 189 -21.96 -2.44 25.10
N PRO A 190 -22.38 -1.31 25.70
CA PRO A 190 -23.00 -0.15 25.06
C PRO A 190 -22.07 0.51 24.02
N LEU A 191 -22.65 1.15 23.01
CA LEU A 191 -21.86 1.84 21.99
C LEU A 191 -21.11 3.00 22.65
N THR A 192 -19.83 3.11 22.33
CA THR A 192 -18.95 4.18 22.82
C THR A 192 -18.22 4.78 21.63
N THR A 193 -17.83 6.04 21.74
CA THR A 193 -16.97 6.68 20.75
C THR A 193 -15.53 6.21 20.90
N GLY A 194 -14.79 6.21 19.80
CA GLY A 194 -13.38 5.85 19.78
C GLY A 194 -12.97 5.36 18.40
N SER A 195 -11.67 5.15 18.20
CA SER A 195 -11.14 4.66 16.93
C SER A 195 -9.92 3.79 17.10
N VAL A 196 -9.66 3.02 16.03
CA VAL A 196 -8.44 2.25 15.83
C VAL A 196 -7.74 2.82 14.62
N ILE A 197 -6.45 3.08 14.76
CA ILE A 197 -5.59 3.61 13.71
C ILE A 197 -4.59 2.54 13.29
N ALA A 198 -4.37 2.43 11.98
CA ALA A 198 -3.36 1.58 11.39
C ALA A 198 -2.54 2.34 10.34
N ASP A 199 -1.26 2.03 10.30
CA ASP A 199 -0.34 2.44 9.25
C ASP A 199 -0.32 1.37 8.15
N GLN A 200 -0.54 1.79 6.91
CA GLN A 200 -0.43 0.95 5.74
C GLN A 200 0.75 1.44 4.88
N VAL A 201 1.68 0.53 4.58
CA VAL A 201 2.83 0.80 3.71
C VAL A 201 2.82 -0.21 2.58
N TYR A 202 2.80 0.26 1.34
CA TYR A 202 3.10 -0.61 0.20
C TYR A 202 4.61 -0.70 0.02
N GLN A 203 5.09 -1.92 -0.13
CA GLN A 203 6.51 -2.24 -0.20
C GLN A 203 6.80 -3.05 -1.45
N TYR A 204 8.05 -3.01 -1.88
CA TYR A 204 8.58 -3.85 -2.94
C TYR A 204 9.80 -4.64 -2.44
N THR A 205 10.08 -5.76 -3.10
CA THR A 205 11.26 -6.57 -2.87
C THR A 205 11.88 -6.99 -4.19
N THR A 206 13.19 -7.13 -4.18
CA THR A 206 14.00 -7.53 -5.34
C THR A 206 14.71 -8.86 -5.13
N ASP A 207 14.73 -9.33 -3.88
CA ASP A 207 15.39 -10.56 -3.44
C ASP A 207 14.40 -11.52 -2.73
N GLY A 208 13.16 -11.10 -2.50
CA GLY A 208 12.12 -11.84 -1.79
C GLY A 208 12.19 -11.80 -0.27
N THR A 209 13.22 -11.15 0.29
CA THR A 209 13.51 -11.17 1.74
C THR A 209 13.53 -9.76 2.32
N THR A 210 14.19 -8.83 1.63
CA THR A 210 14.30 -7.42 2.00
C THR A 210 13.17 -6.64 1.35
N TRP A 211 12.36 -5.97 2.18
CA TRP A 211 11.23 -5.18 1.73
C TRP A 211 11.49 -3.70 1.95
N LEU A 212 11.34 -2.92 0.88
CA LEU A 212 11.57 -1.47 0.87
C LEU A 212 10.25 -0.74 0.59
N PRO A 213 9.99 0.41 1.21
CA PRO A 213 8.78 1.18 0.94
C PRO A 213 8.76 1.69 -0.51
N ILE A 214 7.60 1.58 -1.16
CA ILE A 214 7.36 2.28 -2.43
C ILE A 214 7.20 3.77 -2.10
N PRO A 215 8.05 4.67 -2.64
CA PRO A 215 8.00 6.10 -2.29
C PRO A 215 6.62 6.71 -2.56
N GLY A 216 6.00 7.28 -1.52
CA GLY A 216 4.69 7.91 -1.60
C GLY A 216 3.48 6.98 -1.49
N ALA A 217 3.69 5.69 -1.23
CA ALA A 217 2.61 4.71 -1.07
C ALA A 217 2.40 4.36 0.42
N THR A 218 2.21 5.37 1.25
CA THR A 218 1.98 5.21 2.69
C THR A 218 0.69 5.90 3.09
N TYR A 219 -0.17 5.18 3.80
CA TYR A 219 -1.52 5.61 4.15
C TYR A 219 -1.80 5.36 5.62
N GLU A 220 -2.58 6.24 6.22
CA GLU A 220 -3.19 6.03 7.52
C GLU A 220 -4.62 5.53 7.29
N ILE A 221 -5.00 4.49 8.01
CA ILE A 221 -6.35 3.94 8.02
C ILE A 221 -6.92 4.14 9.41
N GLU A 222 -8.11 4.70 9.48
CA GLU A 222 -8.83 4.89 10.73
C GLU A 222 -10.23 4.28 10.61
N LYS A 223 -10.61 3.51 11.62
CA LYS A 223 -11.97 2.98 11.78
C LYS A 223 -12.45 3.31 13.16
N GLY A 224 -13.69 3.77 13.30
CA GLY A 224 -14.19 4.15 14.61
C GLY A 224 -15.66 4.44 14.68
N VAL A 225 -16.07 4.91 15.85
CA VAL A 225 -17.41 5.41 16.13
C VAL A 225 -17.28 6.84 16.63
N ARG A 226 -18.04 7.77 16.04
CA ARG A 226 -18.11 9.17 16.47
C ARG A 226 -19.55 9.67 16.55
N LEU A 227 -19.75 10.77 17.25
CA LEU A 227 -21.04 11.46 17.32
C LEU A 227 -21.16 12.42 16.13
N GLN A 228 -22.25 12.33 15.38
CA GLN A 228 -22.56 13.24 14.28
C GLN A 228 -24.06 13.51 14.24
N GLY A 229 -24.45 14.79 14.35
CA GLY A 229 -25.86 15.19 14.30
C GLY A 229 -26.75 14.50 15.35
N GLY A 230 -26.22 14.22 16.54
CA GLY A 230 -26.93 13.52 17.62
C GLY A 230 -26.98 11.99 17.48
N ASN A 231 -26.48 11.43 16.39
CA ASN A 231 -26.39 9.99 16.15
C ASN A 231 -24.96 9.49 16.28
N LEU A 232 -24.80 8.25 16.72
CA LEU A 232 -23.53 7.55 16.58
C LEU A 232 -23.41 7.05 15.14
N VAL A 233 -22.26 7.33 14.55
CA VAL A 233 -21.89 6.86 13.21
C VAL A 233 -20.64 6.02 13.30
N PHE A 234 -20.63 4.89 12.59
CA PHE A 234 -19.42 4.17 12.28
C PHE A 234 -18.74 4.86 11.10
N TYR A 235 -17.43 5.08 11.15
CA TYR A 235 -16.69 5.68 10.05
C TYR A 235 -15.47 4.84 9.66
N PHE A 236 -15.11 4.96 8.39
CA PHE A 236 -13.84 4.51 7.83
C PHE A 236 -13.19 5.68 7.11
N ARG A 237 -11.93 5.93 7.41
CA ARG A 237 -11.08 6.92 6.75
C ARG A 237 -9.81 6.25 6.26
N LYS A 238 -9.36 6.63 5.08
CA LYS A 238 -8.05 6.31 4.54
C LYS A 238 -7.45 7.56 3.92
N GLU A 239 -6.24 7.90 4.34
CA GLU A 239 -5.58 9.13 3.91
C GLU A 239 -4.09 8.89 3.61
N GLY A 240 -3.57 9.52 2.57
CA GLY A 240 -2.13 9.53 2.28
C GLY A 240 -1.36 10.31 3.35
N THR A 241 -0.36 9.71 3.97
CA THR A 241 0.42 10.35 5.06
C THR A 241 1.51 11.30 4.55
N ASN A 242 1.80 11.28 3.25
CA ASN A 242 2.94 11.97 2.67
C ASN A 242 2.50 13.19 1.83
N ASN A 243 2.25 14.31 2.51
CA ASN A 243 1.75 15.58 1.95
C ASN A 243 2.61 16.24 0.85
N ARG A 244 3.82 15.71 0.59
CA ARG A 244 4.79 16.27 -0.39
C ARG A 244 4.70 15.65 -1.78
N LEU A 245 4.02 14.52 -1.94
CA LEU A 245 3.80 13.89 -3.24
C LEU A 245 2.36 14.15 -3.69
N ALA A 246 2.13 14.31 -4.99
CA ALA A 246 0.86 14.72 -5.62
C ALA A 246 -0.32 13.73 -5.44
N ASN A 247 -0.26 12.81 -4.47
CA ASN A 247 -1.33 11.91 -4.07
C ASN A 247 -1.91 12.35 -2.74
N ARG A 248 -2.74 13.40 -2.73
CA ARG A 248 -3.56 13.73 -1.55
C ARG A 248 -4.79 12.83 -1.50
N PHE A 249 -4.58 11.52 -1.60
CA PHE A 249 -5.66 10.56 -1.53
C PHE A 249 -6.33 10.68 -0.16
N HIS A 250 -7.60 11.04 -0.16
CA HIS A 250 -8.48 11.04 1.00
C HIS A 250 -9.76 10.33 0.63
N PHE A 251 -10.12 9.33 1.43
CA PHE A 251 -11.40 8.66 1.36
C PHE A 251 -11.98 8.55 2.76
N GLU A 252 -13.24 8.95 2.90
CA GLU A 252 -13.96 8.87 4.16
C GLU A 252 -15.43 8.57 3.91
N VAL A 253 -15.96 7.64 4.70
CA VAL A 253 -17.35 7.19 4.65
C VAL A 253 -17.88 6.99 6.06
N GLU A 254 -19.18 7.26 6.23
CA GLU A 254 -19.90 7.12 7.50
C GLU A 254 -21.17 6.29 7.32
N TYR A 255 -21.53 5.57 8.38
CA TYR A 255 -22.72 4.75 8.47
C TYR A 255 -23.43 5.03 9.80
N ALA A 256 -24.70 5.42 9.74
CA ALA A 256 -25.50 5.55 10.95
C ALA A 256 -25.64 4.18 11.64
N ILE A 257 -25.38 4.13 12.95
CA ILE A 257 -25.46 2.89 13.76
C ILE A 257 -26.43 3.00 14.95
N GLY A 258 -27.10 4.15 15.09
CA GLY A 258 -28.15 4.39 16.06
C GLY A 258 -28.02 5.73 16.79
N PRO A 259 -29.01 6.10 17.61
CA PRO A 259 -28.95 7.31 18.42
C PRO A 259 -27.86 7.23 19.48
N ALA A 260 -27.31 8.38 19.88
CA ALA A 260 -26.45 8.46 21.04
C ALA A 260 -27.26 8.17 22.32
N ILE A 261 -26.83 7.18 23.11
CA ILE A 261 -27.48 6.86 24.39
C ILE A 261 -27.12 7.98 25.38
N THR A 262 -28.07 8.86 25.66
CA THR A 262 -27.88 10.05 26.52
C THR A 262 -28.37 9.88 27.96
N HIS A 263 -28.87 8.70 28.35
CA HIS A 263 -29.37 8.46 29.70
C HIS A 263 -28.92 7.13 30.29
N THR A 264 -28.61 7.13 31.58
CA THR A 264 -28.40 5.96 32.44
C THR A 264 -29.64 5.06 32.37
N VAL A 265 -29.64 4.06 31.49
CA VAL A 265 -30.76 3.11 31.44
C VAL A 265 -30.49 1.93 32.36
N THR A 266 -31.05 1.99 33.56
CA THR A 266 -31.25 0.83 34.43
C THR A 266 -32.23 -0.12 33.74
N ARG A 267 -31.69 -1.19 33.13
CA ARG A 267 -32.40 -2.30 32.46
C ARG A 267 -33.37 -1.89 31.33
N ILE A 268 -32.96 -2.13 30.08
CA ILE A 268 -33.91 -2.30 28.97
C ILE A 268 -34.24 -3.80 28.88
N PRO A 269 -35.53 -4.21 28.88
CA PRO A 269 -35.92 -5.56 28.50
C PRO A 269 -35.44 -5.78 27.07
N VAL A 270 -34.71 -6.86 26.81
CA VAL A 270 -34.23 -7.24 25.47
C VAL A 270 -35.39 -7.09 24.48
N PRO A 271 -35.42 -6.06 23.62
CA PRO A 271 -36.45 -5.97 22.61
C PRO A 271 -36.22 -7.16 21.67
N PRO A 272 -37.28 -7.81 21.17
CA PRO A 272 -37.11 -8.83 20.15
C PRO A 272 -36.28 -8.23 19.02
N PHE A 273 -35.16 -8.88 18.73
CA PHE A 273 -34.21 -8.50 17.69
C PHE A 273 -34.93 -8.42 16.34
N SER A 274 -35.43 -7.24 15.98
CA SER A 274 -35.60 -6.90 14.58
C SER A 274 -34.22 -6.49 14.10
N PHE A 275 -33.64 -7.31 13.22
CA PHE A 275 -32.55 -6.84 12.36
C PHE A 275 -33.01 -5.49 11.82
N LEU A 276 -32.34 -4.38 12.15
CA LEU A 276 -32.46 -3.19 11.32
C LEU A 276 -32.02 -3.67 9.94
N PRO A 277 -32.94 -3.82 8.98
CA PRO A 277 -32.57 -4.39 7.71
C PRO A 277 -31.62 -3.37 7.08
N MET A 278 -30.40 -3.79 6.79
CA MET A 278 -29.45 -3.05 5.95
C MET A 278 -29.97 -2.78 4.52
N ALA A 279 -31.25 -3.02 4.28
CA ALA A 279 -31.99 -2.70 3.06
C ALA A 279 -31.95 -1.21 2.71
N ASN A 280 -31.49 -0.34 3.60
CA ASN A 280 -31.42 1.09 3.35
C ASN A 280 -30.03 1.61 2.97
N LEU A 281 -28.99 0.77 2.78
CA LEU A 281 -27.68 1.26 2.30
C LEU A 281 -27.64 1.65 0.81
N SER A 282 -28.67 1.30 0.02
CA SER A 282 -28.89 1.87 -1.31
C SER A 282 -29.46 3.31 -1.24
N ASP A 283 -30.20 3.61 -0.18
CA ASP A 283 -30.88 4.90 0.05
C ASP A 283 -30.07 5.82 0.99
N HIS A 284 -29.19 5.23 1.80
CA HIS A 284 -28.16 5.94 2.54
C HIS A 284 -27.05 6.28 1.57
N THR A 285 -27.21 7.47 0.99
CA THR A 285 -26.12 8.29 0.47
C THR A 285 -24.85 7.99 1.26
N SER A 286 -23.93 7.25 0.65
CA SER A 286 -22.53 7.37 1.00
C SER A 286 -22.23 8.84 0.80
N ARG A 287 -22.26 9.62 1.88
CA ARG A 287 -21.74 10.97 1.80
C ARG A 287 -20.25 10.78 1.73
N ILE A 288 -19.71 10.75 0.51
CA ILE A 288 -18.29 10.98 0.30
C ILE A 288 -18.04 12.38 0.87
N VAL A 289 -17.55 12.44 2.11
CA VAL A 289 -17.43 13.70 2.86
C VAL A 289 -16.42 14.63 2.17
N ALA A 290 -15.43 14.03 1.49
CA ALA A 290 -14.59 14.70 0.50
C ALA A 290 -13.92 13.65 -0.40
N GLN A 291 -13.89 13.89 -1.71
CA GLN A 291 -12.91 13.30 -2.61
C GLN A 291 -12.02 14.45 -3.09
N ARG A 292 -10.81 14.54 -2.55
CA ARG A 292 -9.77 15.39 -3.14
C ARG A 292 -8.84 14.47 -3.89
N GLN A 293 -8.77 14.67 -5.21
CA GLN A 293 -7.77 14.04 -6.08
C GLN A 293 -6.51 14.91 -6.06
#